data_AF-A0AAV4GV10-F1
#
_entry.id   AF-A0AAV4GV10-F1
#
_cell.length_a   1.000
_cell.length_b   1.000
_cell.length_c   1.000
_cell.angle_alpha   90.00
_cell.angle_beta   90.00
_cell.angle_gamma   90.00
#
_symmetry.space_group_name_H-M   'P 1'
#
loop_
_entity.id
_entity.type
_entity.pdbx_description
1 polymer ?
#
loop_
_entity_poly.entity_id
_entity_poly.type
_entity_poly.pdbx_seq_one_letter_code
_entity_poly.pdbx_strand_id
1 'polypeptide(L)'
;MSDDEKDAINKEILSKIHATMSDRASVMKAFNVKLQELRLKSFPNAQMHFLYCNAHFLLGLSSAAESVLQGLEKDLAPLGRSKSAAFKFWQADIATVRVVRATSNALGPRGDEKSGCRQEWLAFCALEQQGSRLTSYRSNRFNNTFENAAAVLFHRDDIKNFLSSYTSTFLMKESYPSWQQWPLFFYFVTSPYWSLLNCSISFFAFISKAKTLKSKIASLSSDPTPLLNGHLQGIFDGEFAKKDSALLDAIQEAVALNSELTSKALKELLAAFDAVAERQLSDFISPTGPFSGDLPEDVIEELKRYPGTNLVGEHAFGHLDYDITKRRNSTLHHRSSCQMLLWNDTVSWLSKQPKKEQEHLMTEARKLGPALRSKHRQQEALVKFKLKQRIAEVERLKREREMKAAEERQKVLTSVLQMGGPCLQPSDLSRCSTPQHLKDQIKYHTLILGVKGLRVTGTKSHLHSLLHHYLETGSTLKVSSPPKKRQRLMSASLSLSGSDVSSAEENLDHDVAMPDVPFSFERQGT
;
A
#
# COMPACT_ATOMS: atom_id res chain seq x y z
N MET A 1 -15.63 -34.28 15.17
CA MET A 1 -16.17 -33.03 15.70
C MET A 1 -17.50 -32.79 15.03
N SER A 2 -18.59 -32.84 15.80
CA SER A 2 -19.94 -32.56 15.30
C SER A 2 -20.09 -31.09 14.90
N ASP A 3 -21.14 -30.75 14.18
CA ASP A 3 -21.40 -29.35 13.82
C ASP A 3 -21.82 -28.51 15.05
N ASP A 4 -22.45 -29.14 16.04
CA ASP A 4 -22.79 -28.50 17.33
C ASP A 4 -21.53 -28.19 18.16
N GLU A 5 -20.56 -29.10 18.18
CA GLU A 5 -19.26 -28.86 18.83
C GLU A 5 -18.50 -27.71 18.14
N LYS A 6 -18.53 -27.64 16.81
CA LYS A 6 -17.95 -26.51 16.06
C LYS A 6 -18.64 -25.20 16.42
N ASP A 7 -19.97 -25.18 16.48
CA ASP A 7 -20.72 -23.98 16.81
C ASP A 7 -20.45 -23.50 18.25
N ALA A 8 -20.38 -24.43 19.21
CA ALA A 8 -20.01 -24.13 20.59
C ALA A 8 -18.60 -23.52 20.69
N ILE A 9 -17.61 -24.14 20.02
CA ILE A 9 -16.23 -23.61 19.97
C ILE A 9 -16.20 -22.23 19.32
N ASN A 10 -16.93 -22.03 18.21
CA ASN A 10 -16.98 -20.73 17.53
C ASN A 10 -17.57 -19.65 18.43
N LYS A 11 -18.66 -19.95 19.17
CA LYS A 11 -19.26 -19.03 20.14
C LYS A 11 -18.30 -18.71 21.29
N GLU A 12 -17.57 -19.70 21.79
CA GLU A 12 -16.55 -19.51 22.83
C GLU A 12 -15.40 -18.62 22.33
N ILE A 13 -14.92 -18.83 21.10
CA ILE A 13 -13.89 -17.99 20.50
C ILE A 13 -14.42 -16.56 20.34
N LEU A 14 -15.62 -16.41 19.78
CA LEU A 14 -16.23 -15.10 19.56
C LEU A 14 -16.45 -14.35 20.88
N SER A 15 -16.87 -15.01 21.96
CA SER A 15 -17.10 -14.33 23.25
C SER A 15 -15.82 -13.68 23.79
N LYS A 16 -14.65 -14.30 23.57
CA LYS A 16 -13.34 -13.84 24.03
C LYS A 16 -12.71 -12.71 23.18
N ILE A 17 -13.25 -12.40 22.01
CA ILE A 17 -12.70 -11.34 21.13
C ILE A 17 -13.30 -9.98 21.49
N HIS A 18 -12.69 -9.24 22.40
CA HIS A 18 -13.23 -7.94 22.83
C HIS A 18 -12.82 -6.78 21.90
N ALA A 19 -11.69 -6.91 21.22
CA ALA A 19 -11.25 -5.96 20.22
C ALA A 19 -10.59 -6.65 19.01
N THR A 20 -10.57 -5.95 17.88
CA THR A 20 -9.78 -6.32 16.71
C THR A 20 -8.97 -5.14 16.25
N MET A 21 -7.76 -5.39 15.74
CA MET A 21 -6.94 -4.36 15.12
C MET A 21 -6.87 -4.57 13.60
N SER A 22 -7.30 -3.60 12.82
CA SER A 22 -7.33 -3.69 11.36
C SER A 22 -6.67 -2.50 10.67
N ASP A 23 -6.45 -2.59 9.37
CA ASP A 23 -6.23 -1.40 8.57
C ASP A 23 -7.54 -0.60 8.41
N ARG A 24 -7.43 0.61 7.85
CA ARG A 24 -8.60 1.46 7.54
C ARG A 24 -9.18 1.17 6.14
N ALA A 25 -8.81 0.05 5.50
CA ALA A 25 -9.26 -0.27 4.15
C ALA A 25 -10.77 -0.55 4.12
N SER A 26 -11.40 -0.30 2.98
CA SER A 26 -12.85 -0.47 2.80
C SER A 26 -13.32 -1.91 3.08
N VAL A 27 -12.50 -2.90 2.72
CA VAL A 27 -12.77 -4.31 2.98
C VAL A 27 -12.78 -4.61 4.47
N MET A 28 -11.82 -4.08 5.24
CA MET A 28 -11.76 -4.28 6.69
C MET A 28 -12.91 -3.56 7.41
N LYS A 29 -13.33 -2.38 6.94
CA LYS A 29 -14.54 -1.73 7.47
C LYS A 29 -15.79 -2.59 7.28
N ALA A 30 -15.96 -3.19 6.08
CA ALA A 30 -17.07 -4.10 5.81
C ALA A 30 -16.98 -5.39 6.65
N PHE A 31 -15.77 -5.90 6.88
CA PHE A 31 -15.52 -7.03 7.78
C PHE A 31 -15.92 -6.69 9.23
N ASN A 32 -15.51 -5.53 9.75
CA ASN A 32 -15.83 -5.08 11.11
C ASN A 32 -17.34 -5.01 11.34
N VAL A 33 -18.09 -4.45 10.38
CA VAL A 33 -19.57 -4.42 10.44
C VAL A 33 -20.14 -5.84 10.50
N LYS A 34 -19.72 -6.74 9.62
CA LYS A 34 -20.19 -8.13 9.62
C LYS A 34 -19.82 -8.90 10.88
N LEU A 35 -18.63 -8.64 11.43
CA LEU A 35 -18.17 -9.27 12.66
C LEU A 35 -19.00 -8.77 13.87
N GLN A 36 -19.30 -7.48 13.93
CA GLN A 36 -20.22 -6.92 14.94
C GLN A 36 -21.62 -7.52 14.80
N GLU A 37 -22.17 -7.61 13.58
CA GLU A 37 -23.46 -8.24 13.33
C GLU A 37 -23.49 -9.71 13.79
N LEU A 38 -22.42 -10.47 13.50
CA LEU A 38 -22.29 -11.85 13.94
C LEU A 38 -22.21 -11.97 15.47
N ARG A 39 -21.46 -11.06 16.10
CA ARG A 39 -21.33 -11.01 17.57
C ARG A 39 -22.67 -10.70 18.21
N LEU A 40 -23.40 -9.69 17.73
CA LEU A 40 -24.71 -9.31 18.26
C LEU A 40 -25.76 -10.41 18.12
N LYS A 41 -25.70 -11.22 17.05
CA LYS A 41 -26.57 -12.40 16.90
C LYS A 41 -26.36 -13.45 18.00
N SER A 42 -25.12 -13.59 18.47
CA SER A 42 -24.76 -14.58 19.50
C SER A 42 -24.79 -13.99 20.92
N PHE A 43 -24.54 -12.68 21.05
CA PHE A 43 -24.36 -11.96 22.30
C PHE A 43 -24.98 -10.54 22.19
N PRO A 44 -26.29 -10.38 22.49
CA PRO A 44 -27.05 -9.15 22.19
C PRO A 44 -26.56 -7.84 22.82
N ASN A 45 -25.70 -7.91 23.84
CA ASN A 45 -25.15 -6.74 24.55
C ASN A 45 -23.62 -6.60 24.42
N ALA A 46 -22.98 -7.42 23.56
CA ALA A 46 -21.53 -7.42 23.48
C ALA A 46 -21.03 -6.37 22.47
N GLN A 47 -20.36 -5.34 22.99
CA GLN A 47 -19.64 -4.37 22.18
C GLN A 47 -18.28 -4.94 21.77
N MET A 48 -17.89 -4.74 20.52
CA MET A 48 -16.54 -5.01 20.04
C MET A 48 -15.85 -3.68 19.73
N HIS A 49 -14.58 -3.56 20.14
CA HIS A 49 -13.77 -2.39 19.82
C HIS A 49 -12.98 -2.63 18.53
N PHE A 50 -13.18 -1.76 17.54
CA PHE A 50 -12.44 -1.80 16.28
C PHE A 50 -11.30 -0.78 16.34
N LEU A 51 -10.10 -1.28 16.60
CA LEU A 51 -8.88 -0.48 16.67
C LEU A 51 -8.26 -0.43 15.27
N TYR A 52 -7.70 0.71 14.89
CA TYR A 52 -7.06 0.87 13.58
C TYR A 52 -5.54 1.00 13.71
N CYS A 53 -4.81 0.47 12.73
CA CYS A 53 -3.36 0.63 12.69
C CYS A 53 -2.99 2.11 12.55
N ASN A 54 -2.38 2.67 13.60
CA ASN A 54 -1.98 4.06 13.68
C ASN A 54 -0.80 4.40 12.75
N ALA A 55 -0.02 3.41 12.29
CA ALA A 55 1.07 3.63 11.34
C ALA A 55 0.60 4.20 9.99
N HIS A 56 -0.64 3.93 9.58
CA HIS A 56 -1.22 4.49 8.35
C HIS A 56 -1.35 6.02 8.37
N PHE A 57 -1.28 6.65 9.54
CA PHE A 57 -1.22 8.10 9.63
C PHE A 57 -0.03 8.67 8.84
N LEU A 58 1.15 8.05 8.97
CA LEU A 58 2.35 8.46 8.24
C LEU A 58 2.23 8.24 6.73
N LEU A 59 1.48 7.21 6.28
CA LEU A 59 1.13 7.06 4.86
C LEU A 59 0.26 8.24 4.39
N GLY A 60 -0.73 8.62 5.20
CA GLY A 60 -1.54 9.81 4.96
C GLY A 60 -0.71 11.08 4.83
N LEU A 61 0.27 11.28 5.71
CA LEU A 61 1.20 12.42 5.64
C LEU A 61 2.05 12.38 4.38
N SER A 62 2.63 11.23 4.04
CA SER A 62 3.45 11.07 2.83
C SER A 62 2.66 11.40 1.56
N SER A 63 1.46 10.85 1.40
CA SER A 63 0.62 11.10 0.21
C SER A 63 0.14 12.56 0.15
N ALA A 64 -0.19 13.17 1.29
CA ALA A 64 -0.56 14.59 1.33
C ALA A 64 0.63 15.48 0.96
N ALA A 65 1.83 15.17 1.48
CA ALA A 65 3.04 15.90 1.14
C ALA A 65 3.34 15.83 -0.35
N GLU A 66 3.31 14.63 -0.93
CA GLU A 66 3.50 14.43 -2.37
C GLU A 66 2.52 15.28 -3.21
N SER A 67 1.25 15.30 -2.84
CA SER A 67 0.23 16.09 -3.55
C SER A 67 0.49 17.60 -3.46
N VAL A 68 0.85 18.11 -2.29
CA VAL A 68 1.13 19.56 -2.09
C VAL A 68 2.36 19.96 -2.91
N LEU A 69 3.42 19.16 -2.83
CA LEU A 69 4.68 19.44 -3.51
C LEU A 69 4.55 19.33 -5.01
N GLN A 70 3.73 18.39 -5.51
CA GLN A 70 3.41 18.34 -6.92
C GLN A 70 2.73 19.62 -7.40
N GLY A 71 1.94 20.27 -6.54
CA GLY A 71 1.40 21.60 -6.80
C GLY A 71 2.50 22.66 -6.87
N LEU A 72 3.35 22.73 -5.84
CA LEU A 72 4.44 23.70 -5.75
C LEU A 72 5.49 23.55 -6.86
N GLU A 73 5.76 22.33 -7.30
CA GLU A 73 6.74 22.05 -8.35
C GLU A 73 6.23 22.35 -9.77
N LYS A 74 4.90 22.45 -9.99
CA LYS A 74 4.36 22.83 -11.31
C LYS A 74 4.77 24.22 -11.74
N ASP A 75 4.96 25.11 -10.77
CA ASP A 75 5.38 26.49 -11.01
C ASP A 75 6.88 26.61 -11.26
N LEU A 76 7.60 25.48 -11.20
CA LEU A 76 9.04 25.41 -11.38
C LEU A 76 9.40 24.87 -12.77
N ALA A 77 10.54 25.33 -13.31
CA ALA A 77 11.04 24.86 -14.60
C ALA A 77 11.32 23.33 -14.58
N PRO A 78 11.13 22.59 -15.69
CA PRO A 78 11.43 21.16 -15.76
C PRO A 78 12.91 20.86 -15.48
N LEU A 79 13.18 19.87 -14.63
CA LEU A 79 14.53 19.59 -14.10
C LEU A 79 15.05 18.22 -14.48
N GLY A 80 16.38 18.07 -14.52
CA GLY A 80 17.06 16.79 -14.70
C GLY A 80 16.49 15.96 -15.85
N ARG A 81 16.05 14.73 -15.56
CA ARG A 81 15.43 13.83 -16.56
C ARG A 81 14.17 14.43 -17.20
N SER A 82 13.41 15.26 -16.50
CA SER A 82 12.19 15.90 -17.03
C SER A 82 12.50 16.99 -18.07
N LYS A 83 13.71 17.53 -18.09
CA LYS A 83 14.21 18.40 -19.17
C LYS A 83 14.55 17.61 -20.44
N SER A 84 14.82 16.31 -20.31
CA SER A 84 15.18 15.44 -21.43
C SER A 84 13.94 14.79 -22.05
N ALA A 85 13.79 14.95 -23.36
CA ALA A 85 12.70 14.35 -24.13
C ALA A 85 12.70 12.81 -24.06
N ALA A 86 13.84 12.18 -23.76
CA ALA A 86 13.97 10.73 -23.62
C ALA A 86 13.16 10.15 -22.43
N PHE A 87 12.80 10.99 -21.45
CA PHE A 87 12.10 10.55 -20.24
C PHE A 87 10.67 11.07 -20.13
N LYS A 88 10.07 11.55 -21.23
CA LYS A 88 8.71 12.11 -21.27
C LYS A 88 7.61 11.16 -20.74
N PHE A 89 7.83 9.85 -20.80
CA PHE A 89 6.89 8.83 -20.31
C PHE A 89 7.03 8.49 -18.82
N TRP A 90 8.04 9.06 -18.14
CA TRP A 90 8.40 8.73 -16.75
C TRP A 90 8.12 9.89 -15.76
N GLN A 91 7.26 10.83 -16.13
CA GLN A 91 6.99 12.08 -15.39
C GLN A 91 6.04 11.94 -14.16
N ALA A 92 5.86 10.73 -13.62
CA ALA A 92 4.84 10.49 -12.59
C ALA A 92 5.21 11.00 -11.18
N ASP A 93 6.49 10.93 -10.80
CA ASP A 93 6.95 11.26 -9.44
C ASP A 93 7.37 12.73 -9.33
N ILE A 94 7.18 13.38 -8.17
CA ILE A 94 7.72 14.72 -7.88
C ILE A 94 9.26 14.74 -7.80
N ALA A 95 9.88 15.87 -8.14
CA ALA A 95 11.33 16.02 -8.23
C ALA A 95 12.05 15.63 -6.95
N THR A 96 11.54 16.06 -5.79
CA THR A 96 12.11 15.68 -4.48
C THR A 96 12.15 14.16 -4.29
N VAL A 97 11.02 13.47 -4.51
CA VAL A 97 10.93 12.01 -4.35
C VAL A 97 11.86 11.29 -5.32
N ARG A 98 11.98 11.78 -6.56
CA ARG A 98 12.89 11.21 -7.55
C ARG A 98 14.34 11.31 -7.10
N VAL A 99 14.77 12.46 -6.58
CA VAL A 99 16.13 12.64 -6.05
C VAL A 99 16.40 11.68 -4.90
N VAL A 100 15.52 11.67 -3.90
CA VAL A 100 15.65 10.78 -2.74
C VAL A 100 15.70 9.31 -3.15
N ARG A 101 14.80 8.88 -4.04
CA ARG A 101 14.75 7.51 -4.55
C ARG A 101 15.99 7.17 -5.38
N ALA A 102 16.42 8.05 -6.27
CA ALA A 102 17.59 7.83 -7.12
C ALA A 102 18.86 7.70 -6.27
N THR A 103 19.06 8.60 -5.30
CA THR A 103 20.19 8.52 -4.37
C THR A 103 20.14 7.25 -3.54
N SER A 104 18.96 6.89 -3.01
CA SER A 104 18.82 5.66 -2.23
C SER A 104 19.03 4.40 -3.06
N ASN A 105 18.65 4.41 -4.34
CA ASN A 105 18.91 3.31 -5.28
C ASN A 105 20.40 3.23 -5.65
N ALA A 106 21.11 4.35 -5.77
CA ALA A 106 22.53 4.35 -6.08
C ALA A 106 23.39 3.97 -4.86
N LEU A 107 23.08 4.57 -3.70
CA LEU A 107 23.98 4.60 -2.55
C LEU A 107 23.42 3.88 -1.31
N GLY A 108 22.20 3.32 -1.34
CA GLY A 108 21.55 2.69 -0.18
C GLY A 108 21.83 1.18 -0.01
N PRO A 109 21.53 0.58 1.16
CA PRO A 109 21.84 -0.82 1.50
C PRO A 109 21.16 -1.90 0.64
N ARG A 110 20.18 -1.52 -0.19
CA ARG A 110 19.46 -2.39 -1.13
C ARG A 110 19.26 -1.69 -2.48
N GLY A 111 20.30 -0.97 -2.89
CA GLY A 111 20.34 -0.23 -4.15
C GLY A 111 20.12 -1.10 -5.39
N ASP A 112 20.11 -0.46 -6.56
CA ASP A 112 20.06 -1.16 -7.84
C ASP A 112 21.34 -2.01 -8.01
N GLU A 113 21.18 -3.32 -8.15
CA GLU A 113 22.31 -4.25 -8.33
C GLU A 113 23.06 -4.01 -9.64
N LYS A 114 22.42 -3.38 -10.64
CA LYS A 114 23.03 -3.12 -11.95
C LYS A 114 23.69 -1.74 -12.05
N SER A 115 23.28 -0.79 -11.23
CA SER A 115 23.72 0.61 -11.36
C SER A 115 23.99 1.33 -10.04
N GLY A 116 24.01 0.60 -8.91
CA GLY A 116 24.35 1.12 -7.60
C GLY A 116 25.85 1.00 -7.29
N CYS A 117 26.36 1.92 -6.48
CA CYS A 117 27.77 2.01 -6.06
C CYS A 117 27.87 2.08 -4.52
N ARG A 118 27.05 1.28 -3.82
CA ARG A 118 26.97 1.28 -2.34
C ARG A 118 28.32 0.99 -1.68
N GLN A 119 29.11 0.06 -2.21
CA GLN A 119 30.36 -0.35 -1.56
C GLN A 119 31.40 0.76 -1.64
N GLU A 120 31.51 1.40 -2.81
CA GLU A 120 32.38 2.55 -3.04
C GLU A 120 31.95 3.74 -2.20
N TRP A 121 30.63 3.97 -2.09
CA TRP A 121 30.08 4.98 -1.19
C TRP A 121 30.42 4.71 0.28
N LEU A 122 30.29 3.46 0.75
CA LEU A 122 30.68 3.09 2.10
C LEU A 122 32.18 3.30 2.35
N ALA A 123 33.03 2.97 1.38
CA ALA A 123 34.46 3.23 1.44
C ALA A 123 34.76 4.73 1.50
N PHE A 124 34.10 5.54 0.68
CA PHE A 124 34.20 7.00 0.70
C PHE A 124 33.80 7.57 2.08
N CYS A 125 32.64 7.19 2.60
CA CYS A 125 32.19 7.62 3.92
C CYS A 125 33.21 7.25 5.02
N ALA A 126 33.75 6.04 4.98
CA ALA A 126 34.76 5.59 5.94
C ALA A 126 36.04 6.44 5.89
N LEU A 127 36.48 6.88 4.69
CA LEU A 127 37.62 7.79 4.53
C LEU A 127 37.33 9.18 5.12
N GLU A 128 36.11 9.69 4.92
CA GLU A 128 35.63 10.94 5.52
C GLU A 128 35.30 10.82 7.02
N GLN A 129 35.58 9.67 7.63
CA GLN A 129 35.27 9.36 9.05
C GLN A 129 33.79 9.57 9.40
N GLN A 130 32.90 9.34 8.43
CA GLN A 130 31.46 9.40 8.62
C GLN A 130 30.81 8.07 8.26
N GLY A 131 29.71 7.74 8.92
CA GLY A 131 28.87 6.59 8.55
C GLY A 131 27.83 7.02 7.51
N SER A 132 27.52 6.17 6.53
CA SER A 132 26.39 6.44 5.65
C SER A 132 25.07 6.34 6.41
N ARG A 133 24.27 7.42 6.36
CA ARG A 133 22.94 7.51 6.96
C ARG A 133 21.79 7.08 6.04
N LEU A 134 22.08 6.73 4.79
CA LEU A 134 21.07 6.31 3.81
C LEU A 134 20.52 4.93 4.17
N THR A 135 19.20 4.79 4.16
CA THR A 135 18.48 3.56 4.46
C THR A 135 17.92 2.93 3.19
N SER A 136 17.31 1.75 3.31
CA SER A 136 16.71 1.08 2.16
C SER A 136 15.42 1.79 1.73
N TYR A 137 15.38 2.30 0.50
CA TYR A 137 14.14 2.79 -0.11
C TYR A 137 13.21 1.65 -0.55
N ARG A 138 13.73 0.43 -0.74
CA ARG A 138 12.91 -0.77 -0.97
C ARG A 138 12.06 -1.07 0.27
N SER A 139 10.79 -1.43 0.04
CA SER A 139 9.73 -1.83 1.00
C SER A 139 8.66 -0.78 1.35
N ASN A 140 8.51 0.30 0.56
CA ASN A 140 7.34 1.20 0.57
C ASN A 140 6.88 1.71 1.95
N ARG A 141 7.79 1.76 2.93
CA ARG A 141 7.51 2.40 4.21
C ARG A 141 7.54 3.90 3.96
N PHE A 142 6.38 4.51 3.94
CA PHE A 142 6.14 5.96 3.83
C PHE A 142 7.12 6.82 4.66
N ASN A 143 7.63 6.33 5.79
CA ASN A 143 8.63 7.03 6.60
C ASN A 143 10.02 7.08 5.95
N ASN A 144 10.38 6.07 5.13
CA ASN A 144 11.70 5.97 4.49
C ASN A 144 11.93 7.13 3.51
N THR A 145 10.87 7.69 2.91
CA THR A 145 11.03 8.85 2.02
C THR A 145 11.49 10.08 2.83
N PHE A 146 10.88 10.32 4.00
CA PHE A 146 11.27 11.41 4.91
C PHE A 146 12.68 11.18 5.49
N GLU A 147 12.96 9.95 5.95
CA GLU A 147 14.28 9.58 6.49
C GLU A 147 15.39 9.72 5.45
N ASN A 148 15.18 9.18 4.24
CA ASN A 148 16.18 9.29 3.18
C ASN A 148 16.29 10.74 2.66
N ALA A 149 15.23 11.55 2.69
CA ALA A 149 15.36 12.97 2.40
C ALA A 149 16.31 13.67 3.39
N ALA A 150 16.18 13.37 4.69
CA ALA A 150 17.08 13.89 5.72
C ALA A 150 18.52 13.38 5.54
N ALA A 151 18.70 12.09 5.22
CA ALA A 151 20.03 11.52 4.96
C ALA A 151 20.69 12.09 3.70
N VAL A 152 19.92 12.34 2.62
CA VAL A 152 20.40 13.01 1.42
C VAL A 152 20.80 14.45 1.74
N LEU A 153 20.07 15.15 2.63
CA LEU A 153 20.44 16.49 3.06
C LEU A 153 21.76 16.51 3.80
N PHE A 154 21.88 15.61 4.76
CA PHE A 154 23.07 15.48 5.59
C PHE A 154 24.31 15.22 4.73
N HIS A 155 24.22 14.29 3.78
CA HIS A 155 25.32 13.92 2.90
C HIS A 155 25.38 14.74 1.60
N ARG A 156 24.73 15.90 1.49
CA ARG A 156 24.61 16.60 0.19
C ARG A 156 25.97 16.92 -0.44
N ASP A 157 26.92 17.35 0.39
CA ASP A 157 28.26 17.75 -0.04
C ASP A 157 29.14 16.52 -0.26
N ASP A 158 29.03 15.52 0.63
CA ASP A 158 29.68 14.22 0.48
C ASP A 158 29.28 13.52 -0.83
N ILE A 159 27.98 13.49 -1.14
CA ILE A 159 27.44 12.89 -2.36
C ILE A 159 27.96 13.65 -3.58
N LYS A 160 28.00 14.98 -3.53
CA LYS A 160 28.52 15.81 -4.62
C LYS A 160 30.01 15.53 -4.84
N ASN A 161 30.81 15.45 -3.78
CA ASN A 161 32.23 15.17 -3.83
C ASN A 161 32.49 13.75 -4.37
N PHE A 162 31.79 12.76 -3.83
CA PHE A 162 31.84 11.37 -4.28
C PHE A 162 31.53 11.25 -5.78
N LEU A 163 30.40 11.82 -6.24
CA LEU A 163 29.99 11.74 -7.65
C LEU A 163 30.88 12.56 -8.59
N SER A 164 31.58 13.59 -8.10
CA SER A 164 32.54 14.35 -8.91
C SER A 164 33.78 13.52 -9.28
N SER A 165 34.14 12.54 -8.43
CA SER A 165 35.26 11.62 -8.63
C SER A 165 34.84 10.30 -9.29
N TYR A 166 33.56 9.95 -9.26
CA TYR A 166 33.03 8.70 -9.79
C TYR A 166 32.54 8.86 -11.24
N THR A 167 33.22 8.22 -12.19
CA THR A 167 33.07 8.42 -13.64
C THR A 167 31.79 7.85 -14.27
N SER A 168 30.92 7.20 -13.49
CA SER A 168 29.63 6.70 -13.98
C SER A 168 28.48 7.15 -13.08
N THR A 169 27.70 8.14 -13.53
CA THR A 169 26.23 8.07 -13.60
C THR A 169 25.58 9.44 -13.84
N PHE A 170 24.45 9.38 -14.53
CA PHE A 170 23.55 10.46 -14.94
C PHE A 170 22.79 11.16 -13.77
N LEU A 171 23.20 10.91 -12.53
CA LEU A 171 22.40 11.23 -11.35
C LEU A 171 23.09 12.35 -10.57
N MET A 172 22.36 13.45 -10.35
CA MET A 172 22.67 14.51 -9.36
C MET A 172 23.61 15.65 -9.78
N LYS A 173 23.56 16.13 -11.03
CA LYS A 173 24.22 17.41 -11.40
C LYS A 173 23.40 18.68 -11.09
N GLU A 174 22.18 18.57 -10.59
CA GLU A 174 21.34 19.73 -10.28
C GLU A 174 20.92 19.75 -8.80
N SER A 175 21.44 20.75 -8.08
CA SER A 175 20.99 21.11 -6.73
C SER A 175 19.64 21.80 -6.82
N TYR A 176 18.70 21.43 -5.95
CA TYR A 176 17.40 22.06 -5.89
C TYR A 176 17.16 22.77 -4.56
N PRO A 177 16.41 23.88 -4.49
CA PRO A 177 16.09 24.53 -3.22
C PRO A 177 14.83 23.95 -2.54
N SER A 178 13.94 23.25 -3.27
CA SER A 178 12.59 22.93 -2.78
C SER A 178 12.40 21.60 -2.03
N TRP A 179 13.47 20.97 -1.51
CA TRP A 179 13.36 19.69 -0.77
C TRP A 179 13.70 19.81 0.72
N GLN A 180 14.10 21.00 1.17
CA GLN A 180 14.65 21.26 2.51
C GLN A 180 13.60 21.13 3.63
N GLN A 181 12.31 21.14 3.28
CA GLN A 181 11.19 20.95 4.19
C GLN A 181 10.96 19.48 4.59
N TRP A 182 11.33 18.49 3.76
CA TRP A 182 11.15 17.07 4.14
C TRP A 182 12.01 16.66 5.34
N PRO A 183 13.31 17.05 5.39
CA PRO A 183 14.14 16.81 6.56
C PRO A 183 13.59 17.43 7.85
N LEU A 184 12.98 18.62 7.78
CA LEU A 184 12.33 19.24 8.93
C LEU A 184 11.16 18.39 9.45
N PHE A 185 10.29 17.91 8.56
CA PHE A 185 9.19 17.03 8.93
C PHE A 185 9.69 15.68 9.43
N PHE A 186 10.76 15.13 8.83
CA PHE A 186 11.40 13.94 9.35
C PHE A 186 11.82 14.13 10.79
N TYR A 187 12.62 15.18 11.05
CA TYR A 187 13.22 15.40 12.36
C TYR A 187 12.18 15.70 13.45
N PHE A 188 11.22 16.58 13.16
CA PHE A 188 10.29 17.07 14.18
C PHE A 188 8.94 16.35 14.24
N VAL A 189 8.51 15.67 13.17
CA VAL A 189 7.15 15.11 13.08
C VAL A 189 7.17 13.59 12.85
N THR A 190 7.68 13.13 11.71
CA THR A 190 7.53 11.72 11.32
C THR A 190 8.46 10.80 12.09
N SER A 191 9.69 11.22 12.42
CA SER A 191 10.60 10.44 13.27
C SER A 191 10.09 10.32 14.71
N PRO A 192 9.70 11.40 15.42
CA PRO A 192 9.11 11.26 16.75
C PRO A 192 7.82 10.43 16.75
N TYR A 193 6.99 10.55 15.72
CA TYR A 193 5.81 9.70 15.58
C TYR A 193 6.17 8.23 15.31
N TRP A 194 7.16 7.96 14.46
CA TRP A 194 7.64 6.60 14.23
C TRP A 194 8.21 5.99 15.52
N SER A 195 8.97 6.75 16.29
CA SER A 195 9.45 6.34 17.61
C SER A 195 8.29 6.03 18.56
N LEU A 196 7.26 6.88 18.64
CA LEU A 196 6.03 6.63 19.42
C LEU A 196 5.37 5.29 19.03
N LEU A 197 5.29 4.97 17.74
CA LEU A 197 4.68 3.73 17.24
C LEU A 197 5.48 2.47 17.60
N ASN A 198 6.81 2.59 17.72
CA ASN A 198 7.69 1.49 18.10
C ASN A 198 7.87 1.36 19.62
N CYS A 199 7.44 2.36 20.40
CA CYS A 199 7.41 2.25 21.85
C CYS A 199 6.28 1.32 22.31
N SER A 200 6.51 0.65 23.44
CA SER A 200 5.55 -0.23 24.11
C SER A 200 4.45 0.54 24.86
N ILE A 201 3.82 1.52 24.20
CA ILE A 201 2.68 2.25 24.76
C ILE A 201 1.40 1.45 24.57
N SER A 202 0.45 1.61 25.50
CA SER A 202 -0.89 1.08 25.32
C SER A 202 -1.71 1.91 24.33
N PHE A 203 -2.76 1.30 23.78
CA PHE A 203 -3.70 2.01 22.92
C PHE A 203 -4.36 3.18 23.65
N PHE A 204 -4.68 3.01 24.94
CA PHE A 204 -5.20 4.09 25.78
C PHE A 204 -4.23 5.28 25.87
N ALA A 205 -2.94 5.04 26.12
CA ALA A 205 -1.94 6.11 26.20
C ALA A 205 -1.78 6.85 24.85
N PHE A 206 -1.96 6.15 23.73
CA PHE A 206 -1.91 6.75 22.40
C PHE A 206 -3.01 7.81 22.17
N ILE A 207 -4.19 7.69 22.80
CA ILE A 207 -5.29 8.66 22.66
C ILE A 207 -4.84 10.08 23.02
N SER A 208 -4.15 10.23 24.16
CA SER A 208 -3.61 11.51 24.60
C SER A 208 -2.58 12.05 23.61
N LYS A 209 -1.68 11.18 23.12
CA LYS A 209 -0.64 11.56 22.15
C LYS A 209 -1.24 12.00 20.80
N ALA A 210 -2.32 11.36 20.34
CA ALA A 210 -3.04 11.78 19.14
C ALA A 210 -3.63 13.20 19.28
N LYS A 211 -4.17 13.53 20.46
CA LYS A 211 -4.67 14.89 20.77
C LYS A 211 -3.53 15.92 20.80
N THR A 212 -2.41 15.61 21.44
CA THR A 212 -1.20 16.48 21.44
C THR A 212 -0.70 16.74 20.03
N LEU A 213 -0.57 15.68 19.23
CA LEU A 213 -0.15 15.76 17.82
C LEU A 213 -1.04 16.70 17.01
N LYS A 214 -2.37 16.55 17.10
CA LYS A 214 -3.32 17.41 16.39
C LYS A 214 -3.19 18.86 16.81
N SER A 215 -3.17 19.13 18.12
CA SER A 215 -3.03 20.47 18.66
C SER A 215 -1.73 21.13 18.17
N LYS A 216 -0.62 20.40 18.18
CA LYS A 216 0.68 20.90 17.75
C LYS A 216 0.73 21.15 16.23
N ILE A 217 0.18 20.26 15.41
CA ILE A 217 0.08 20.47 13.96
C ILE A 217 -0.78 21.70 13.64
N ALA A 218 -1.93 21.87 14.31
CA ALA A 218 -2.80 23.03 14.10
C ALA A 218 -2.11 24.35 14.49
N SER A 219 -1.40 24.36 15.62
CA SER A 219 -0.59 25.51 16.05
C SER A 219 0.51 25.84 15.03
N LEU A 220 1.23 24.83 14.54
CA LEU A 220 2.29 25.02 13.54
C LEU A 220 1.73 25.45 12.18
N SER A 221 0.55 24.96 11.80
CA SER A 221 -0.12 25.39 10.57
C SER A 221 -0.49 26.87 10.60
N SER A 222 -0.72 27.42 11.80
CA SER A 222 -0.98 28.85 11.99
C SER A 222 0.32 29.65 12.02
N ASP A 223 1.33 29.15 12.75
CA ASP A 223 2.66 29.75 12.82
C ASP A 223 3.78 28.68 12.70
N PRO A 224 4.44 28.57 11.54
CA PRO A 224 5.52 27.61 11.32
C PRO A 224 6.88 28.08 11.86
N THR A 225 6.98 29.30 12.40
CA THR A 225 8.24 29.90 12.86
C THR A 225 9.03 29.04 13.86
N PRO A 226 8.42 28.34 14.84
CA PRO A 226 9.16 27.47 15.75
C PRO A 226 9.89 26.33 15.06
N LEU A 227 9.34 25.85 13.93
CA LEU A 227 9.91 24.76 13.14
C LEU A 227 11.03 25.29 12.21
N LEU A 228 10.86 26.48 11.64
CA LEU A 228 11.88 27.16 10.83
C LEU A 228 13.14 27.49 11.64
N ASN A 229 12.98 27.98 12.87
CA ASN A 229 14.09 28.38 13.73
C ASN A 229 14.73 27.21 14.50
N GLY A 230 14.21 25.98 14.33
CA GLY A 230 14.71 24.81 15.06
C GLY A 230 14.44 24.84 16.57
N HIS A 231 13.59 25.74 17.05
CA HIS A 231 13.24 25.86 18.48
C HIS A 231 12.22 24.82 18.95
N LEU A 232 11.59 24.10 18.02
CA LEU A 232 10.64 23.04 18.32
C LEU A 232 11.39 21.85 18.95
N GLN A 233 10.93 21.36 20.10
CA GLN A 233 11.52 20.15 20.72
C GLN A 233 10.95 18.84 20.11
N GLY A 234 10.36 18.91 18.92
CA GLY A 234 9.56 17.84 18.31
C GLY A 234 8.05 18.00 18.56
N ILE A 235 7.26 17.18 17.86
CA ILE A 235 5.79 17.24 17.88
C ILE A 235 5.18 16.76 19.21
N PHE A 236 5.98 16.11 20.06
CA PHE A 236 5.63 15.62 21.40
C PHE A 236 6.50 16.25 22.50
N ASP A 237 6.91 17.53 22.32
CA ASP A 237 7.60 18.32 23.35
C ASP A 237 8.85 17.63 23.93
N GLY A 238 9.71 17.08 23.07
CA GLY A 238 10.96 16.41 23.44
C GLY A 238 10.80 14.89 23.61
N GLU A 239 9.60 14.39 23.86
CA GLU A 239 9.36 12.96 23.92
C GLU A 239 9.54 12.32 22.54
N PHE A 240 10.20 11.17 22.49
CA PHE A 240 10.45 10.38 21.27
C PHE A 240 11.33 11.08 20.22
N ALA A 241 11.83 12.29 20.50
CA ALA A 241 12.66 13.06 19.58
C ALA A 241 14.03 12.40 19.38
N LYS A 242 14.50 12.42 18.13
CA LYS A 242 15.85 11.97 17.79
C LYS A 242 16.86 13.03 18.26
N LYS A 243 17.91 12.61 18.97
CA LYS A 243 19.02 13.49 19.39
C LYS A 243 20.14 13.41 18.36
N ASP A 244 20.08 14.25 17.34
CA ASP A 244 21.05 14.26 16.23
C ASP A 244 21.34 15.71 15.83
N SER A 245 22.22 16.37 16.62
CA SER A 245 22.54 17.78 16.44
C SER A 245 23.15 18.07 15.07
N ALA A 246 24.03 17.21 14.58
CA ALA A 246 24.66 17.37 13.27
C ALA A 246 23.64 17.36 12.12
N LEU A 247 22.60 16.51 12.22
CA LEU A 247 21.49 16.55 11.26
C LEU A 247 20.67 17.82 11.38
N LEU A 248 20.36 18.25 12.61
CA LEU A 248 19.61 19.48 12.84
C LEU A 248 20.35 20.70 12.28
N ASP A 249 21.66 20.80 12.50
CA ASP A 249 22.50 21.88 11.99
C ASP A 249 22.48 21.91 10.45
N ALA A 250 22.64 20.74 9.80
CA ALA A 250 22.56 20.62 8.34
C ALA A 250 21.17 21.03 7.79
N ILE A 251 20.10 20.75 8.55
CA ILE A 251 18.74 21.19 8.24
C ILE A 251 18.61 22.70 8.36
N GLN A 252 19.05 23.29 9.47
CA GLN A 252 18.95 24.73 9.73
C GLN A 252 19.74 25.55 8.70
N GLU A 253 20.94 25.12 8.35
CA GLU A 253 21.74 25.75 7.29
C GLU A 253 21.00 25.74 5.95
N ALA A 254 20.39 24.61 5.59
CA ALA A 254 19.65 24.49 4.34
C ALA A 254 18.40 25.38 4.32
N VAL A 255 17.66 25.43 5.43
CA VAL A 255 16.48 26.29 5.60
C VAL A 255 16.84 27.76 5.50
N ALA A 256 17.98 28.18 6.08
CA ALA A 256 18.46 29.56 6.01
C ALA A 256 18.71 30.02 4.56
N LEU A 257 19.17 29.12 3.68
CA LEU A 257 19.44 29.41 2.27
C LEU A 257 18.17 29.68 1.44
N ASN A 258 17.01 29.13 1.82
CA ASN A 258 15.74 29.32 1.09
C ASN A 258 14.55 29.54 2.04
N SER A 259 14.71 30.43 3.00
CA SER A 259 13.76 30.64 4.10
C SER A 259 12.34 30.99 3.61
N GLU A 260 12.22 31.83 2.58
CA GLU A 260 10.93 32.26 2.02
C GLU A 260 10.17 31.09 1.35
N LEU A 261 10.85 30.36 0.45
CA LEU A 261 10.26 29.20 -0.24
C LEU A 261 9.91 28.09 0.76
N THR A 262 10.80 27.85 1.72
CA THR A 262 10.59 26.86 2.79
C THR A 262 9.38 27.23 3.64
N SER A 263 9.25 28.50 4.03
CA SER A 263 8.12 29.00 4.81
C SER A 263 6.79 28.82 4.07
N LYS A 264 6.72 29.17 2.78
CA LYS A 264 5.52 28.95 1.96
C LYS A 264 5.16 27.46 1.89
N ALA A 265 6.12 26.61 1.53
CA ALA A 265 5.90 25.17 1.40
C ALA A 265 5.44 24.54 2.73
N LEU A 266 6.04 24.98 3.84
CA LEU A 266 5.74 24.49 5.18
C LEU A 266 4.31 24.80 5.61
N LYS A 267 3.80 26.02 5.31
CA LYS A 267 2.40 26.38 5.58
C LYS A 267 1.41 25.48 4.83
N GLU A 268 1.64 25.28 3.54
CA GLU A 268 0.75 24.42 2.72
C GLU A 268 0.80 22.95 3.18
N LEU A 269 1.99 22.45 3.54
CA LEU A 269 2.17 21.10 4.04
C LEU A 269 1.53 20.89 5.41
N LEU A 270 1.70 21.83 6.34
CA LEU A 270 1.10 21.75 7.68
C LEU A 270 -0.43 21.81 7.62
N ALA A 271 -1.00 22.64 6.74
CA ALA A 271 -2.44 22.66 6.51
C ALA A 271 -2.94 21.31 5.96
N ALA A 272 -2.20 20.71 5.02
CA ALA A 272 -2.53 19.38 4.51
C ALA A 272 -2.39 18.30 5.59
N PHE A 273 -1.38 18.37 6.44
CA PHE A 273 -1.17 17.45 7.55
C PHE A 273 -2.26 17.58 8.62
N ASP A 274 -2.73 18.80 8.89
CA ASP A 274 -3.84 19.05 9.79
C ASP A 274 -5.13 18.38 9.27
N ALA A 275 -5.41 18.52 7.98
CA ALA A 275 -6.54 17.85 7.33
C ALA A 275 -6.41 16.31 7.35
N VAL A 276 -5.19 15.77 7.22
CA VAL A 276 -4.94 14.33 7.39
C VAL A 276 -5.22 13.91 8.83
N ALA A 277 -4.77 14.68 9.82
CA ALA A 277 -4.99 14.40 11.23
C ALA A 277 -6.48 14.42 11.59
N GLU A 278 -7.25 15.44 11.17
CA GLU A 278 -8.72 15.48 11.29
C GLU A 278 -9.37 14.19 10.76
N ARG A 279 -8.98 13.77 9.55
CA ARG A 279 -9.60 12.63 8.87
C ARG A 279 -9.19 11.28 9.44
N GLN A 280 -7.92 11.11 9.79
CA GLN A 280 -7.34 9.79 10.14
C GLN A 280 -7.17 9.59 11.64
N LEU A 281 -7.22 10.63 12.45
CA LEU A 281 -7.21 10.53 13.91
C LEU A 281 -8.57 10.90 14.52
N SER A 282 -9.61 11.03 13.67
CA SER A 282 -10.99 11.38 14.05
C SER A 282 -11.49 10.59 15.26
N ASP A 283 -11.12 9.31 15.37
CA ASP A 283 -11.60 8.45 16.44
C ASP A 283 -11.15 8.93 17.83
N PHE A 284 -10.04 9.67 17.90
CA PHE A 284 -9.41 10.19 19.11
C PHE A 284 -9.69 11.68 19.35
N ILE A 285 -9.88 12.46 18.28
CA ILE A 285 -9.94 13.93 18.35
C ILE A 285 -11.33 14.50 18.03
N SER A 286 -12.15 13.81 17.26
CA SER A 286 -13.46 14.32 16.84
C SER A 286 -14.46 14.20 18.00
N PRO A 287 -15.37 15.16 18.22
CA PRO A 287 -16.41 15.03 19.24
C PRO A 287 -17.29 13.77 19.10
N THR A 288 -17.40 13.21 17.89
CA THR A 288 -18.15 11.98 17.60
C THR A 288 -17.27 10.73 17.55
N GLY A 289 -15.96 10.87 17.78
CA GLY A 289 -15.01 9.76 17.81
C GLY A 289 -15.26 8.83 19.00
N PRO A 290 -15.18 7.50 18.82
CA PRO A 290 -15.46 6.55 19.90
C PRO A 290 -14.48 6.62 21.08
N PHE A 291 -13.33 7.30 20.93
CA PHE A 291 -12.29 7.43 21.94
C PHE A 291 -11.96 8.87 22.32
N SER A 292 -12.78 9.85 21.89
CA SER A 292 -12.47 11.26 22.08
C SER A 292 -12.95 11.83 23.42
N GLY A 293 -14.06 11.32 23.95
CA GLY A 293 -14.66 11.73 25.23
C GLY A 293 -14.18 10.92 26.44
N ASP A 294 -14.89 11.08 27.54
CA ASP A 294 -14.66 10.31 28.76
C ASP A 294 -15.09 8.86 28.55
N LEU A 295 -14.12 7.95 28.63
CA LEU A 295 -14.33 6.53 28.42
C LEU A 295 -14.77 5.85 29.72
N PRO A 296 -15.70 4.87 29.66
CA PRO A 296 -16.01 4.00 30.80
C PRO A 296 -14.76 3.25 31.32
N GLU A 297 -14.70 2.99 32.63
CA GLU A 297 -13.54 2.38 33.28
C GLU A 297 -13.19 0.99 32.73
N ASP A 298 -14.20 0.18 32.43
CA ASP A 298 -14.03 -1.15 31.83
C ASP A 298 -13.37 -1.07 30.44
N VAL A 299 -13.75 -0.08 29.64
CA VAL A 299 -13.14 0.20 28.33
C VAL A 299 -11.70 0.69 28.50
N ILE A 300 -11.43 1.55 29.49
CA ILE A 300 -10.07 2.03 29.77
C ILE A 300 -9.15 0.86 30.12
N GLU A 301 -9.56 0.00 31.06
CA GLU A 301 -8.80 -1.17 31.46
C GLU A 301 -8.55 -2.13 30.31
N GLU A 302 -9.52 -2.26 29.41
CA GLU A 302 -9.41 -3.09 28.23
C GLU A 302 -8.44 -2.48 27.20
N LEU A 303 -8.50 -1.16 26.93
CA LEU A 303 -7.59 -0.47 26.03
C LEU A 303 -6.15 -0.38 26.55
N LYS A 304 -5.93 -0.46 27.87
CA LYS A 304 -4.59 -0.54 28.47
C LYS A 304 -3.87 -1.85 28.13
N ARG A 305 -4.61 -2.93 27.86
CA ARG A 305 -4.06 -4.26 27.52
C ARG A 305 -3.60 -4.37 26.08
N TYR A 306 -4.11 -3.52 25.20
CA TYR A 306 -3.78 -3.56 23.78
C TYR A 306 -2.57 -2.69 23.44
N PRO A 307 -1.69 -3.15 22.54
CA PRO A 307 -0.58 -2.33 22.05
C PRO A 307 -1.13 -1.12 21.29
N GLY A 308 -0.37 -0.02 21.30
CA GLY A 308 -0.72 1.19 20.55
C GLY A 308 -0.72 1.03 19.03
N THR A 309 -0.13 -0.05 18.49
CA THR A 309 0.02 -0.29 17.05
C THR A 309 -0.09 -1.77 16.69
N ASN A 310 -0.40 -2.06 15.41
CA ASN A 310 -0.40 -3.43 14.86
C ASN A 310 0.93 -3.80 14.20
N LEU A 311 2.02 -3.08 14.51
CA LEU A 311 3.28 -3.28 13.79
C LEU A 311 3.79 -4.72 13.92
N VAL A 312 3.45 -5.42 15.00
CA VAL A 312 3.73 -6.86 15.19
C VAL A 312 3.21 -7.70 14.01
N GLY A 313 1.97 -7.48 13.58
CA GLY A 313 1.40 -8.18 12.43
C GLY A 313 2.11 -7.84 11.13
N GLU A 314 2.40 -6.55 10.91
CA GLU A 314 3.14 -6.09 9.71
C GLU A 314 4.56 -6.64 9.67
N HIS A 315 5.25 -6.70 10.80
CA HIS A 315 6.56 -7.31 10.92
C HIS A 315 6.50 -8.81 10.62
N ALA A 316 5.45 -9.52 11.03
CA ALA A 316 5.30 -10.94 10.73
C ALA A 316 5.19 -11.19 9.23
N PHE A 317 4.38 -10.38 8.53
CA PHE A 317 4.31 -10.43 7.07
C PHE A 317 5.61 -9.99 6.41
N GLY A 318 6.28 -8.96 6.92
CA GLY A 318 7.57 -8.49 6.40
C GLY A 318 8.68 -9.54 6.55
N HIS A 319 8.72 -10.25 7.68
CA HIS A 319 9.64 -11.36 7.87
C HIS A 319 9.31 -12.53 6.93
N LEU A 320 8.03 -12.81 6.71
CA LEU A 320 7.61 -13.85 5.76
C LEU A 320 8.03 -13.49 4.34
N ASP A 321 7.78 -12.27 3.89
CA ASP A 321 8.16 -11.79 2.55
C ASP A 321 9.69 -11.85 2.34
N TYR A 322 10.45 -11.43 3.35
CA TYR A 322 11.90 -11.55 3.35
C TYR A 322 12.35 -13.02 3.25
N ASP A 323 11.76 -13.92 4.04
CA ASP A 323 12.09 -15.34 4.03
C ASP A 323 11.72 -16.01 2.70
N ILE A 324 10.58 -15.64 2.10
CA ILE A 324 10.18 -16.07 0.76
C ILE A 324 11.23 -15.65 -0.28
N THR A 325 11.69 -14.39 -0.19
CA THR A 325 12.62 -13.81 -1.15
C THR A 325 14.03 -14.39 -1.02
N LYS A 326 14.50 -14.58 0.22
CA LYS A 326 15.84 -15.09 0.51
C LYS A 326 15.96 -16.59 0.40
N ARG A 327 14.91 -17.34 0.76
CA ARG A 327 14.90 -18.80 0.76
C ARG A 327 13.89 -19.33 -0.24
N ARG A 328 14.07 -18.98 -1.51
CA ARG A 328 13.11 -19.28 -2.61
C ARG A 328 12.76 -20.76 -2.70
N ASN A 329 13.73 -21.64 -2.46
CA ASN A 329 13.59 -23.09 -2.56
C ASN A 329 13.11 -23.77 -1.25
N SER A 330 12.78 -22.99 -0.22
CA SER A 330 12.32 -23.54 1.05
C SER A 330 10.82 -23.90 1.01
N THR A 331 10.46 -25.01 1.66
CA THR A 331 9.07 -25.47 1.77
C THR A 331 8.25 -24.54 2.66
N LEU A 332 6.94 -24.42 2.40
CA LEU A 332 6.04 -23.62 3.25
C LEU A 332 6.05 -24.07 4.72
N HIS A 333 6.21 -25.38 4.96
CA HIS A 333 6.35 -25.92 6.30
C HIS A 333 7.56 -25.33 7.03
N HIS A 334 8.74 -25.36 6.39
CA HIS A 334 9.97 -24.78 6.97
C HIS A 334 9.80 -23.29 7.26
N ARG A 335 9.24 -22.53 6.32
CA ARG A 335 8.97 -21.09 6.50
C ARG A 335 8.06 -20.85 7.71
N SER A 336 6.95 -21.59 7.80
CA SER A 336 6.01 -21.50 8.93
C SER A 336 6.68 -21.82 10.27
N SER A 337 7.54 -22.84 10.31
CA SER A 337 8.29 -23.22 11.52
C SER A 337 9.27 -22.13 11.93
N CYS A 338 10.03 -21.54 11.01
CA CYS A 338 10.92 -20.43 11.31
C CYS A 338 10.16 -19.20 11.85
N GLN A 339 9.03 -18.85 11.23
CA GLN A 339 8.20 -17.75 11.71
C GLN A 339 7.65 -18.04 13.11
N MET A 340 7.10 -19.23 13.35
CA MET A 340 6.59 -19.60 14.68
C MET A 340 7.68 -19.55 15.75
N LEU A 341 8.88 -20.06 15.46
CA LEU A 341 10.01 -20.01 16.41
C LEU A 341 10.42 -18.57 16.74
N LEU A 342 10.44 -17.69 15.72
CA LEU A 342 10.80 -16.28 15.87
C LEU A 342 9.75 -15.53 16.70
N TRP A 343 8.47 -15.67 16.35
CA TRP A 343 7.37 -14.89 16.91
C TRP A 343 6.91 -15.37 18.29
N ASN A 344 7.03 -16.67 18.58
CA ASN A 344 6.66 -17.22 19.90
C ASN A 344 7.81 -17.13 20.92
N ASP A 345 8.92 -16.46 20.59
CA ASP A 345 10.15 -16.40 21.39
C ASP A 345 10.62 -17.78 21.90
N THR A 346 10.34 -18.83 21.11
CA THR A 346 10.47 -20.23 21.58
C THR A 346 11.90 -20.59 21.96
N VAL A 347 12.89 -20.04 21.26
CA VAL A 347 14.32 -20.30 21.52
C VAL A 347 14.76 -19.70 22.86
N SER A 348 14.31 -18.47 23.16
CA SER A 348 14.58 -17.76 24.40
C SER A 348 13.83 -18.38 25.58
N TRP A 349 12.59 -18.83 25.37
CA TRP A 349 11.85 -19.60 26.35
C TRP A 349 12.54 -20.94 26.65
N LEU A 350 12.99 -21.66 25.62
CA LEU A 350 13.66 -22.95 25.75
C LEU A 350 14.99 -22.80 26.49
N SER A 351 15.78 -21.77 26.20
CA SER A 351 17.07 -21.53 26.86
C SER A 351 16.95 -21.26 28.35
N LYS A 352 15.79 -20.77 28.82
CA LYS A 352 15.46 -20.56 30.24
C LYS A 352 15.05 -21.84 30.97
N GLN A 353 14.75 -22.93 30.25
CA GLN A 353 14.38 -24.21 30.88
C GLN A 353 15.62 -24.93 31.43
N PRO A 354 15.48 -25.83 32.42
CA PRO A 354 16.58 -26.68 32.87
C PRO A 354 17.15 -27.53 31.72
N LYS A 355 18.47 -27.77 31.70
CA LYS A 355 19.14 -28.52 30.61
C LYS A 355 18.46 -29.88 30.31
N LYS A 356 18.10 -30.64 31.34
CA LYS A 356 17.41 -31.93 31.21
C LYS A 356 16.06 -31.78 30.51
N GLU A 357 15.32 -30.72 30.81
CA GLU A 357 14.03 -30.42 30.18
C GLU A 357 14.22 -29.96 28.72
N GLN A 358 15.24 -29.15 28.44
CA GLN A 358 15.58 -28.76 27.07
C GLN A 358 15.87 -29.99 26.19
N GLU A 359 16.70 -30.92 26.68
CA GLU A 359 17.03 -32.16 25.98
C GLU A 359 15.81 -33.04 25.76
N HIS A 360 14.94 -33.14 26.77
CA HIS A 360 13.68 -33.88 26.66
C HIS A 360 12.76 -33.29 25.59
N LEU A 361 12.48 -31.98 25.65
CA LEU A 361 11.63 -31.28 24.69
C LEU A 361 12.17 -31.35 23.26
N MET A 362 13.48 -31.19 23.07
CA MET A 362 14.11 -31.32 21.75
C MET A 362 14.05 -32.75 21.21
N THR A 363 14.14 -33.75 22.08
CA THR A 363 13.99 -35.16 21.71
C THR A 363 12.56 -35.47 21.27
N GLU A 364 11.57 -35.02 22.03
CA GLU A 364 10.15 -35.17 21.68
C GLU A 364 9.80 -34.42 20.38
N ALA A 365 10.30 -33.19 20.21
CA ALA A 365 10.10 -32.43 18.97
C ALA A 365 10.66 -33.17 17.74
N ARG A 366 11.83 -33.80 17.85
CA ARG A 366 12.41 -34.62 16.77
C ARG A 366 11.55 -35.85 16.45
N LYS A 367 11.00 -36.52 17.47
CA LYS A 367 10.09 -37.66 17.31
C LYS A 367 8.80 -37.27 16.60
N LEU A 368 8.22 -36.13 16.94
CA LEU A 368 6.95 -35.64 16.35
C LEU A 368 7.12 -35.01 14.96
N GLY A 369 8.33 -34.55 14.62
CA GLY A 369 8.64 -33.89 13.36
C GLY A 369 8.19 -34.64 12.10
N PRO A 370 8.47 -35.95 11.93
CA PRO A 370 8.01 -36.73 10.77
C PRO A 370 6.49 -36.73 10.60
N ALA A 371 5.73 -36.91 11.69
CA ALA A 371 4.27 -36.91 11.65
C ALA A 371 3.72 -35.54 11.24
N LEU A 372 4.29 -34.46 11.78
CA LEU A 372 3.91 -33.10 11.43
C LEU A 372 4.20 -32.77 9.95
N ARG A 373 5.37 -33.18 9.43
CA ARG A 373 5.72 -33.03 8.00
C ARG A 373 4.76 -33.80 7.10
N SER A 374 4.38 -35.02 7.49
CA SER A 374 3.41 -35.82 6.74
C SER A 374 2.05 -35.13 6.66
N LYS A 375 1.54 -34.63 7.80
CA LYS A 375 0.30 -33.85 7.87
C LYS A 375 0.34 -32.61 6.98
N HIS A 376 1.45 -31.86 7.00
CA HIS A 376 1.61 -30.68 6.15
C HIS A 376 1.59 -31.01 4.65
N ARG A 377 2.29 -32.08 4.23
CA ARG A 377 2.26 -32.54 2.82
C ARG A 377 0.87 -32.92 2.35
N GLN A 378 0.08 -33.58 3.20
CA GLN A 378 -1.31 -33.93 2.88
C GLN A 378 -2.19 -32.68 2.72
N GLN A 379 -2.04 -31.69 3.60
CA GLN A 379 -2.75 -30.42 3.50
C GLN A 379 -2.36 -29.66 2.24
N GLU A 380 -1.06 -29.60 1.91
CA GLU A 380 -0.57 -28.96 0.69
C GLU A 380 -1.12 -29.64 -0.58
N ALA A 381 -1.14 -30.98 -0.61
CA ALA A 381 -1.73 -31.74 -1.70
C ALA A 381 -3.23 -31.42 -1.89
N LEU A 382 -3.98 -31.31 -0.80
CA LEU A 382 -5.40 -30.93 -0.83
C LEU A 382 -5.61 -29.51 -1.37
N VAL A 383 -4.79 -28.55 -0.93
CA VAL A 383 -4.85 -27.16 -1.42
C VAL A 383 -4.50 -27.10 -2.90
N LYS A 384 -3.44 -27.78 -3.34
CA LYS A 384 -3.06 -27.86 -4.76
C LYS A 384 -4.18 -28.46 -5.60
N PHE A 385 -4.84 -29.51 -5.10
CA PHE A 385 -5.99 -30.12 -5.79
C PHE A 385 -7.16 -29.14 -5.95
N LYS A 386 -7.57 -28.45 -4.86
CA LYS A 386 -8.63 -27.44 -4.90
C LYS A 386 -8.29 -26.27 -5.84
N LEU A 387 -7.03 -25.84 -5.84
CA LEU A 387 -6.57 -24.77 -6.71
C LEU A 387 -6.65 -25.19 -8.20
N LYS A 388 -6.20 -26.40 -8.53
CA LYS A 388 -6.32 -26.97 -9.88
C LYS A 388 -7.78 -27.03 -10.34
N GLN A 389 -8.70 -27.48 -9.48
CA GLN A 389 -10.13 -27.48 -9.79
C GLN A 389 -10.66 -26.07 -10.06
N ARG A 390 -10.25 -25.08 -9.25
CA ARG A 390 -10.68 -23.68 -9.42
C ARG A 390 -10.15 -23.08 -10.72
N ILE A 391 -8.89 -23.33 -11.06
CA ILE A 391 -8.28 -22.86 -12.32
C ILE A 391 -9.03 -23.49 -13.50
N ALA A 392 -9.25 -24.82 -13.47
CA ALA A 392 -10.00 -25.51 -14.52
C ALA A 392 -11.42 -24.96 -14.69
N GLU A 393 -12.11 -24.64 -13.60
CA GLU A 393 -13.44 -24.04 -13.65
C GLU A 393 -13.42 -22.62 -14.22
N VAL A 394 -12.44 -21.80 -13.83
CA VAL A 394 -12.26 -20.45 -14.39
C VAL A 394 -11.97 -20.52 -15.89
N GLU A 395 -11.13 -21.45 -16.33
CA GLU A 395 -10.88 -21.68 -17.76
C GLU A 395 -12.13 -22.14 -18.50
N ARG A 396 -12.90 -23.07 -17.93
CA ARG A 396 -14.16 -23.53 -18.52
C ARG A 396 -15.13 -22.37 -18.70
N LEU A 397 -15.34 -21.57 -17.65
CA LEU A 397 -16.19 -20.39 -17.71
C LEU A 397 -15.68 -19.35 -18.71
N LYS A 398 -14.37 -19.18 -18.85
CA LYS A 398 -13.76 -18.31 -19.86
C LYS A 398 -14.08 -18.83 -21.28
N ARG A 399 -13.87 -20.11 -21.55
CA ARG A 399 -14.20 -20.73 -22.85
C ARG A 399 -15.69 -20.63 -23.16
N GLU A 400 -16.57 -20.87 -22.18
CA GLU A 400 -18.02 -20.69 -22.35
C GLU A 400 -18.40 -19.25 -22.70
N ARG A 401 -17.75 -18.25 -22.06
CA ARG A 401 -17.96 -16.83 -22.39
C ARG A 401 -17.45 -16.50 -23.80
N GLU A 402 -16.29 -17.02 -24.18
CA GLU A 402 -15.71 -16.83 -25.51
C GLU A 402 -16.57 -17.48 -26.60
N MET A 403 -17.06 -18.70 -26.39
CA MET A 403 -18.00 -19.37 -27.30
C MET A 403 -19.31 -18.58 -27.43
N LYS A 404 -19.92 -18.16 -26.33
CA LYS A 404 -21.15 -17.32 -26.38
C LYS A 404 -20.91 -16.00 -27.10
N ALA A 405 -19.75 -15.37 -26.88
CA ALA A 405 -19.38 -14.14 -27.58
C ALA A 405 -19.15 -14.39 -29.09
N ALA A 406 -18.55 -15.51 -29.46
CA ALA A 406 -18.37 -15.92 -30.86
C ALA A 406 -19.71 -16.20 -31.54
N GLU A 407 -20.62 -16.91 -30.87
CA GLU A 407 -21.99 -17.13 -31.34
C GLU A 407 -22.77 -15.82 -31.51
N GLU A 408 -22.64 -14.86 -30.58
CA GLU A 408 -23.27 -13.55 -30.73
C GLU A 408 -22.68 -12.79 -31.93
N ARG A 409 -21.36 -12.79 -32.09
CA ARG A 409 -20.70 -12.20 -33.27
C ARG A 409 -21.19 -12.82 -34.57
N GLN A 410 -21.31 -14.15 -34.61
CA GLN A 410 -21.81 -14.88 -35.77
C GLN A 410 -23.27 -14.52 -36.07
N LYS A 411 -24.15 -14.48 -35.06
CA LYS A 411 -25.56 -14.07 -35.21
C LYS A 411 -25.68 -12.65 -35.78
N VAL A 412 -24.89 -11.71 -35.26
CA VAL A 412 -24.86 -10.32 -35.75
C VAL A 412 -24.36 -10.27 -37.20
N LEU A 413 -23.28 -11.00 -37.51
CA LEU A 413 -22.73 -11.07 -38.87
C LEU A 413 -23.76 -11.65 -39.85
N THR A 414 -24.40 -12.76 -39.52
CA THR A 414 -25.44 -13.38 -40.37
C THR A 414 -26.63 -12.46 -40.57
N SER A 415 -27.12 -11.80 -39.52
CA SER A 415 -28.22 -10.83 -39.63
C SER A 415 -27.84 -9.67 -40.57
N VAL A 416 -26.64 -9.11 -40.43
CA VAL A 416 -26.16 -8.01 -41.27
C VAL A 416 -25.96 -8.44 -42.73
N LEU A 417 -25.45 -9.64 -42.97
CA LEU A 417 -25.33 -10.19 -44.32
C LEU A 417 -26.70 -10.40 -44.97
N GLN A 418 -27.69 -10.91 -44.24
CA GLN A 418 -29.07 -11.07 -44.73
C GLN A 418 -29.73 -9.74 -45.10
N MET A 419 -29.31 -8.63 -44.49
CA MET A 419 -29.78 -7.26 -44.81
C MET A 419 -29.05 -6.61 -46.01
N GLY A 420 -28.17 -7.35 -46.70
CA GLY A 420 -27.38 -6.83 -47.82
C GLY A 420 -25.99 -6.30 -47.42
N GLY A 421 -25.52 -6.63 -46.22
CA GLY A 421 -24.18 -6.29 -45.74
C GLY A 421 -24.14 -5.08 -44.80
N PRO A 422 -22.94 -4.71 -44.30
CA PRO A 422 -22.78 -3.60 -43.38
C PRO A 422 -23.09 -2.26 -44.05
N CYS A 423 -23.64 -1.33 -43.27
CA CYS A 423 -23.82 0.06 -43.71
C CYS A 423 -22.47 0.77 -43.65
N LEU A 424 -22.00 1.29 -44.79
CA LEU A 424 -20.75 2.03 -44.90
C LEU A 424 -20.99 3.51 -45.18
N GLN A 425 -22.15 3.85 -45.76
CA GLN A 425 -22.55 5.21 -46.09
C GLN A 425 -23.93 5.52 -45.51
N PRO A 426 -24.28 6.80 -45.26
CA PRO A 426 -25.60 7.16 -44.73
C PRO A 426 -26.78 6.70 -45.61
N SER A 427 -26.59 6.65 -46.93
CA SER A 427 -27.59 6.14 -47.89
C SER A 427 -27.96 4.67 -47.67
N ASP A 428 -27.05 3.88 -47.11
CA ASP A 428 -27.26 2.46 -46.82
C ASP A 428 -28.31 2.20 -45.73
N LEU A 429 -28.61 3.21 -44.91
CA LEU A 429 -29.59 3.11 -43.83
C LEU A 429 -31.02 2.91 -44.34
N SER A 430 -31.27 3.22 -45.61
CA SER A 430 -32.53 2.89 -46.30
C SER A 430 -32.84 1.38 -46.27
N ARG A 431 -31.81 0.52 -46.17
CA ARG A 431 -31.94 -0.94 -46.03
C ARG A 431 -32.45 -1.37 -44.65
N CYS A 432 -32.33 -0.50 -43.64
CA CYS A 432 -32.69 -0.79 -42.25
C CYS A 432 -34.17 -0.47 -41.97
N SER A 433 -35.08 -1.31 -42.46
CA SER A 433 -36.52 -1.12 -42.33
C SER A 433 -37.06 -1.25 -40.89
N THR A 434 -36.46 -2.09 -40.05
CA THR A 434 -36.94 -2.37 -38.68
C THR A 434 -36.01 -1.79 -37.60
N PRO A 435 -36.51 -1.55 -36.37
CA PRO A 435 -35.65 -1.18 -35.25
C PRO A 435 -34.60 -2.24 -34.92
N GLN A 436 -34.87 -3.52 -35.24
CA GLN A 436 -33.92 -4.60 -35.02
C GLN A 436 -32.75 -4.54 -36.03
N HIS A 437 -33.03 -4.18 -37.28
CA HIS A 437 -31.99 -3.98 -38.29
C HIS A 437 -30.98 -2.90 -37.89
N LEU A 438 -31.47 -1.77 -37.36
CA LEU A 438 -30.61 -0.70 -36.84
C LEU A 438 -29.78 -1.15 -35.63
N LYS A 439 -30.37 -1.96 -34.73
CA LYS A 439 -29.64 -2.52 -33.59
C LYS A 439 -28.53 -3.47 -34.03
N ASP A 440 -28.79 -4.32 -35.02
CA ASP A 440 -27.82 -5.30 -35.52
C ASP A 440 -26.67 -4.61 -36.28
N GLN A 441 -26.95 -3.55 -37.04
CA GLN A 441 -25.89 -2.71 -37.63
C GLN A 441 -25.05 -2.01 -36.56
N ILE A 442 -25.67 -1.40 -35.54
CA ILE A 442 -24.93 -0.79 -34.42
C ILE A 442 -24.09 -1.84 -33.68
N LYS A 443 -24.63 -3.04 -33.45
CA LYS A 443 -23.88 -4.17 -32.88
C LYS A 443 -22.72 -4.60 -33.77
N TYR A 444 -22.87 -4.59 -35.09
CA TYR A 444 -21.80 -4.91 -36.03
C TYR A 444 -20.66 -3.90 -35.94
N HIS A 445 -20.96 -2.60 -35.98
CA HIS A 445 -19.94 -1.56 -35.85
C HIS A 445 -19.22 -1.63 -34.49
N THR A 446 -19.94 -1.93 -33.41
CA THR A 446 -19.35 -1.99 -32.06
C THR A 446 -18.58 -3.28 -31.78
N LEU A 447 -19.16 -4.44 -32.09
CA LEU A 447 -18.60 -5.76 -31.74
C LEU A 447 -17.60 -6.27 -32.79
N ILE A 448 -17.85 -6.03 -34.07
CA ILE A 448 -17.01 -6.53 -35.18
C ILE A 448 -15.97 -5.50 -35.59
N LEU A 449 -16.38 -4.25 -35.85
CA LEU A 449 -15.47 -3.18 -36.30
C LEU A 449 -14.80 -2.42 -35.13
N GLY A 450 -15.16 -2.71 -33.88
CA GLY A 450 -14.51 -2.13 -32.70
C GLY A 450 -14.81 -0.66 -32.44
N VAL A 451 -15.89 -0.12 -33.03
CA VAL A 451 -16.29 1.28 -32.87
C VAL A 451 -16.79 1.52 -31.45
N LYS A 452 -16.13 2.42 -30.71
CA LYS A 452 -16.53 2.78 -29.34
C LYS A 452 -17.53 3.93 -29.37
N GLY A 453 -18.53 3.90 -28.48
CA GLY A 453 -19.45 5.03 -28.26
C GLY A 453 -20.85 4.89 -28.88
N LEU A 454 -21.09 3.91 -29.73
CA LEU A 454 -22.44 3.62 -30.25
C LEU A 454 -23.23 2.76 -29.23
N ARG A 455 -24.47 3.13 -28.95
CA ARG A 455 -25.34 2.41 -27.99
C ARG A 455 -26.52 1.77 -28.70
N VAL A 456 -26.86 0.53 -28.31
CA VAL A 456 -27.97 -0.26 -28.88
C VAL A 456 -29.34 0.12 -28.26
N THR A 457 -29.39 1.15 -27.41
CA THR A 457 -30.58 1.56 -26.65
C THR A 457 -31.20 2.82 -27.24
N GLY A 458 -32.52 2.82 -27.49
CA GLY A 458 -33.26 3.99 -27.93
C GLY A 458 -34.44 3.65 -28.83
N THR A 459 -35.18 4.67 -29.26
CA THR A 459 -36.25 4.54 -30.27
C THR A 459 -35.64 4.35 -31.67
N LYS A 460 -36.44 3.90 -32.64
CA LYS A 460 -35.99 3.72 -34.04
C LYS A 460 -35.31 4.98 -34.61
N SER A 461 -35.93 6.14 -34.39
CA SER A 461 -35.41 7.44 -34.82
C SER A 461 -34.06 7.76 -34.18
N HIS A 462 -33.91 7.50 -32.88
CA HIS A 462 -32.64 7.73 -32.17
C HIS A 462 -31.51 6.84 -32.70
N LEU A 463 -31.76 5.54 -32.91
CA LEU A 463 -30.76 4.62 -33.45
C LEU A 463 -30.37 4.99 -34.89
N HIS A 464 -31.35 5.44 -35.69
CA HIS A 464 -31.11 5.90 -37.06
C HIS A 464 -30.22 7.15 -37.09
N SER A 465 -30.54 8.19 -36.30
CA SER A 465 -29.74 9.42 -36.23
C SER A 465 -28.32 9.15 -35.71
N LEU A 466 -28.18 8.25 -34.73
CA LEU A 466 -26.90 7.89 -34.14
C LEU A 466 -25.98 7.18 -35.15
N LEU A 467 -26.53 6.24 -35.92
CA LEU A 467 -25.77 5.53 -36.95
C LEU A 467 -25.50 6.44 -38.17
N HIS A 468 -26.46 7.27 -38.60
CA HIS A 468 -26.29 8.24 -39.68
C HIS A 468 -25.14 9.21 -39.39
N HIS A 469 -25.14 9.82 -38.20
CA HIS A 469 -24.09 10.76 -37.80
C HIS A 469 -22.71 10.10 -37.78
N TYR A 470 -22.62 8.86 -37.30
CA TYR A 470 -21.37 8.11 -37.29
C TYR A 470 -20.87 7.82 -38.71
N LEU A 471 -21.76 7.37 -39.61
CA LEU A 471 -21.40 7.08 -41.01
C LEU A 471 -21.02 8.34 -41.79
N GLU A 472 -21.58 9.50 -41.43
CA GLU A 472 -21.31 10.78 -42.09
C GLU A 472 -20.04 11.47 -41.58
N THR A 473 -19.77 11.42 -40.27
CA THR A 473 -18.69 12.20 -39.64
C THR A 473 -17.49 11.35 -39.19
N GLY A 474 -17.64 10.03 -39.17
CA GLY A 474 -16.69 9.12 -38.53
C GLY A 474 -16.63 9.24 -37.00
N SER A 475 -17.48 10.07 -36.39
CA SER A 475 -17.45 10.37 -34.96
C SER A 475 -18.74 9.92 -34.26
N THR A 476 -18.65 9.53 -32.99
CA THR A 476 -19.84 9.17 -32.20
C THR A 476 -20.39 10.38 -31.47
N LEU A 477 -21.70 10.60 -31.54
CA LEU A 477 -22.37 11.63 -30.75
C LEU A 477 -22.10 11.42 -29.26
N LYS A 478 -21.43 12.39 -28.62
CA LYS A 478 -21.36 12.46 -27.15
C LYS A 478 -22.74 12.80 -26.62
N VAL A 479 -23.51 11.79 -26.24
CA VAL A 479 -24.78 12.02 -25.54
C VAL A 479 -24.48 12.63 -24.17
N SER A 480 -24.99 13.84 -23.93
CA SER A 480 -25.00 14.45 -22.60
C SER A 480 -25.88 13.62 -21.67
N SER A 481 -25.25 13.03 -20.65
CA SER A 481 -25.86 12.33 -19.51
C SER A 481 -26.60 11.02 -19.82
N PRO A 482 -26.41 9.97 -19.01
CA PRO A 482 -27.24 8.76 -19.11
C PRO A 482 -28.69 9.07 -18.70
N PRO A 483 -29.70 8.37 -19.26
CA PRO A 483 -31.05 8.42 -18.71
C PRO A 483 -30.99 8.01 -17.24
N LYS A 484 -31.63 8.79 -16.34
CA LYS A 484 -31.73 8.45 -14.92
C LYS A 484 -32.21 6.99 -14.81
N LYS A 485 -31.38 6.12 -14.22
CA LYS A 485 -31.77 4.76 -13.87
C LYS A 485 -33.10 4.87 -13.10
N ARG A 486 -34.16 4.26 -13.64
CA ARG A 486 -35.34 3.93 -12.84
C ARG A 486 -34.83 3.12 -11.65
N GLN A 487 -34.92 3.67 -10.44
CA GLN A 487 -34.59 2.96 -9.22
C GLN A 487 -35.38 1.64 -9.22
N ARG A 488 -34.67 0.53 -9.40
CA ARG A 488 -35.22 -0.77 -9.00
C ARG A 488 -35.30 -0.71 -7.49
N LEU A 489 -36.52 -0.74 -6.96
CA LEU A 489 -36.80 -1.12 -5.58
C LEU A 489 -35.97 -2.37 -5.27
N MET A 490 -35.17 -2.28 -4.22
CA MET A 490 -34.37 -3.41 -3.74
C MET A 490 -35.31 -4.55 -3.37
N SER A 491 -35.17 -5.66 -4.08
CA SER A 491 -35.48 -6.98 -3.56
C SER A 491 -34.23 -7.83 -3.77
N ALA A 492 -33.88 -8.56 -2.72
CA ALA A 492 -32.61 -9.22 -2.50
C ALA A 492 -32.30 -10.31 -3.52
N SER A 493 -31.04 -10.38 -3.97
CA SER A 493 -30.28 -11.64 -4.15
C SER A 493 -28.86 -11.38 -4.66
N LEU A 494 -27.91 -12.08 -4.04
CA LEU A 494 -26.48 -12.17 -4.30
C LEU A 494 -26.03 -12.30 -5.78
N SER A 495 -24.89 -11.70 -6.11
CA SER A 495 -23.83 -12.36 -6.90
C SER A 495 -22.50 -11.63 -6.77
N LEU A 496 -21.48 -12.34 -6.27
CA LEU A 496 -20.08 -11.91 -6.22
C LEU A 496 -19.45 -12.01 -7.63
N SER A 497 -18.86 -10.91 -8.10
CA SER A 497 -17.86 -10.88 -9.18
C SER A 497 -16.65 -10.11 -8.63
N GLY A 498 -15.43 -10.61 -8.61
CA GLY A 498 -14.70 -11.26 -9.69
C GLY A 498 -13.54 -10.32 -10.02
N SER A 499 -12.48 -10.34 -9.22
CA SER A 499 -11.29 -9.49 -9.36
C SER A 499 -10.15 -10.24 -10.03
N ASP A 500 -9.69 -9.66 -11.13
CA ASP A 500 -8.34 -9.56 -11.67
C ASP A 500 -7.30 -10.61 -11.22
N VAL A 501 -6.90 -11.44 -12.18
CA VAL A 501 -5.64 -12.19 -12.16
C VAL A 501 -4.81 -11.66 -13.33
N SER A 502 -3.79 -10.87 -13.03
CA SER A 502 -2.73 -10.52 -13.98
C SER A 502 -1.61 -11.56 -13.89
N SER A 503 -1.18 -11.98 -15.07
CA SER A 503 -0.09 -12.88 -15.44
C SER A 503 1.23 -12.68 -14.69
N ALA A 504 1.86 -13.79 -14.29
CA ALA A 504 3.30 -13.92 -14.18
C ALA A 504 3.70 -15.25 -14.84
N GLU A 505 4.38 -15.15 -15.98
CA GLU A 505 4.96 -16.26 -16.73
C GLU A 505 6.21 -16.81 -16.04
N GLU A 506 6.39 -18.12 -16.19
CA GLU A 506 7.50 -18.94 -15.73
C GLU A 506 8.81 -18.58 -16.43
N ASN A 507 9.91 -18.59 -15.68
CA ASN A 507 11.22 -18.98 -16.20
C ASN A 507 11.80 -19.99 -15.22
N LEU A 508 11.75 -21.27 -15.60
CA LEU A 508 12.53 -22.36 -15.06
C LEU A 508 13.94 -22.23 -15.62
N ASP A 509 14.98 -22.33 -14.78
CA ASP A 509 16.14 -23.17 -15.10
C ASP A 509 17.10 -23.39 -13.92
N HIS A 510 17.52 -24.66 -13.89
CA HIS A 510 18.70 -25.33 -13.36
C HIS A 510 19.13 -25.29 -11.88
N ASP A 511 19.06 -26.50 -11.31
CA ASP A 511 19.74 -27.01 -10.12
C ASP A 511 21.25 -26.76 -10.13
N VAL A 512 21.75 -26.16 -9.04
CA VAL A 512 23.12 -26.39 -8.55
C VAL A 512 23.03 -26.50 -7.02
N ALA A 513 23.39 -27.66 -6.49
CA ALA A 513 23.54 -27.87 -5.05
C ALA A 513 24.78 -27.12 -4.53
N MET A 514 24.64 -26.37 -3.44
CA MET A 514 25.76 -25.79 -2.69
C MET A 514 25.51 -25.88 -1.18
N PRO A 515 26.59 -25.94 -0.36
CA PRO A 515 26.61 -26.66 0.90
C PRO A 515 26.18 -25.82 2.11
N ASP A 516 25.92 -26.54 3.21
CA ASP A 516 25.50 -26.03 4.52
C ASP A 516 26.44 -24.95 5.08
N VAL A 517 25.87 -23.79 5.41
CA VAL A 517 26.53 -22.73 6.19
C VAL A 517 25.78 -22.54 7.52
N PRO A 518 26.47 -22.44 8.68
CA PRO A 518 25.80 -22.35 9.98
C PRO A 518 25.08 -21.01 10.17
N PHE A 519 23.90 -21.07 10.78
CA PHE A 519 23.06 -19.94 11.13
C PHE A 519 23.57 -19.19 12.38
N SER A 520 23.91 -17.91 12.25
CA SER A 520 23.96 -16.96 13.37
C SER A 520 22.74 -16.02 13.30
N PHE A 521 21.93 -16.01 14.35
CA PHE A 521 20.85 -15.04 14.54
C PHE A 521 21.40 -13.87 15.37
N GLU A 522 21.93 -12.85 14.72
CA GLU A 522 22.03 -11.54 15.36
C GLU A 522 20.67 -10.86 15.26
N ARG A 523 20.00 -10.73 16.42
CA ARG A 523 18.94 -9.72 16.58
C ARG A 523 19.63 -8.37 16.43
N GLN A 524 19.53 -7.76 15.25
CA GLN A 524 19.68 -6.31 15.17
C GLN A 524 18.51 -5.72 15.96
N GLY A 525 18.83 -5.20 17.13
CA GLY A 525 17.89 -4.41 17.92
C GLY A 525 17.44 -3.21 17.09
N THR A 526 16.13 -3.04 17.04
CA THR A 526 15.46 -1.79 16.66
C THR A 526 14.31 -1.60 17.61
#